data_AF-A0A4Q3JGX0-F1
#
_entry.id   AF-A0A4Q3JGX0-F1
#
_cell.length_a   1.000
_cell.length_b   1.000
_cell.length_c   1.000
_cell.angle_alpha   90.00
_cell.angle_beta   90.00
_cell.angle_gamma   90.00
#
_symmetry.space_group_name_H-M   'P 1'
#
loop_
_entity.id
_entity.type
_entity.pdbx_description
1 polymer ?
#
loop_
_entity_poly.entity_id
_entity_poly.type
_entity_poly.pdbx_seq_one_letter_code
_entity_poly.pdbx_strand_id
1 'polypeptide(L)' 'MARRCLAGTLRPIIDGVYPLERGADALARLGSGLAIGKVMVTIGA' A
#
# COMPACT_ATOMS: atom_id res chain seq x y z
N MET A 1 11.78 5.94 10.35
CA MET A 1 11.50 4.72 9.53
C MET A 1 11.87 4.89 8.06
N ALA A 2 11.41 5.93 7.34
CA ALA A 2 11.65 6.11 5.91
C ALA A 2 13.13 5.96 5.45
N ARG A 3 14.10 6.48 6.22
CA ARG A 3 15.54 6.32 5.95
C ARG A 3 16.00 4.86 5.81
N ARG A 4 15.37 3.93 6.54
CA ARG A 4 15.68 2.50 6.45
C ARG A 4 15.09 1.85 5.20
N CYS A 5 13.95 2.35 4.72
CA CYS A 5 13.42 1.95 3.41
C CYS A 5 14.35 2.38 2.29
N LEU A 6 14.81 3.62 2.31
CA LEU A 6 15.77 4.15 1.34
C LEU A 6 17.10 3.38 1.38
N ALA A 7 17.58 3.03 2.57
CA ALA A 7 18.77 2.22 2.75
C ALA A 7 18.56 0.72 2.44
N GLY A 8 17.36 0.28 2.06
CA GLY A 8 17.05 -1.13 1.74
C GLY A 8 17.02 -2.10 2.95
N THR A 9 17.26 -1.60 4.16
CA THR A 9 17.31 -2.37 5.42
C THR A 9 15.94 -2.55 6.08
N LEU A 10 14.90 -1.92 5.53
CA LEU A 10 13.50 -2.16 5.86
C LEU A 10 12.70 -2.19 4.56
N ARG A 11 12.12 -3.34 4.23
CA ARG A 11 11.27 -3.47 3.03
C ARG A 11 9.80 -3.45 3.47
N PRO A 12 8.99 -2.52 2.96
CA PRO A 12 7.56 -2.55 3.24
C PRO A 12 6.93 -3.77 2.56
N ILE A 13 5.99 -4.39 3.25
CA ILE A 13 5.10 -5.39 2.64
C ILE A 13 3.96 -4.63 1.98
N ILE A 14 3.78 -4.84 0.67
CA ILE A 14 2.66 -4.28 -0.09
C ILE A 14 1.60 -5.36 -0.21
N ASP A 15 0.46 -5.15 0.44
CA ASP A 15 -0.68 -6.05 0.47
C ASP A 15 -1.45 -6.05 -0.86
N GLY A 16 -1.52 -4.88 -1.50
CA GLY A 16 -2.19 -4.69 -2.78
C GLY A 16 -1.88 -3.33 -3.39
N VAL A 17 -2.01 -3.27 -4.72
CA VAL A 17 -1.83 -2.05 -5.51
C VAL A 17 -3.10 -1.81 -6.31
N TYR A 18 -3.68 -0.63 -6.19
CA TYR A 18 -4.94 -0.25 -6.81
C TYR A 18 -4.74 1.05 -7.61
N PRO A 19 -5.27 1.17 -8.83
CA PRO A 19 -5.34 2.46 -9.48
C PRO A 19 -6.29 3.40 -8.74
N LEU A 20 -6.10 4.72 -8.88
CA LEU A 20 -6.87 5.73 -8.16
C LEU A 20 -8.39 5.57 -8.34
N GLU A 21 -8.82 5.19 -9.54
CA GLU A 21 -10.23 4.95 -9.89
C GLU A 21 -10.85 3.81 -9.05
N ARG A 22 -10.00 2.91 -8.53
CA ARG A 22 -10.37 1.83 -7.61
C ARG A 22 -10.01 2.13 -6.16
N GLY A 23 -9.87 3.40 -5.79
CA GLY A 23 -9.55 3.82 -4.42
C GLY A 23 -10.54 3.31 -3.37
N ALA A 24 -11.81 3.14 -3.74
CA ALA A 24 -12.82 2.53 -2.85
C ALA A 24 -12.47 1.08 -2.48
N ASP A 25 -11.97 0.28 -3.43
CA ASP A 25 -11.55 -1.10 -3.18
C ASP A 25 -10.32 -1.15 -2.27
N ALA A 26 -9.38 -0.22 -2.47
CA ALA A 26 -8.20 -0.08 -1.61
C ALA A 26 -8.60 0.24 -0.16
N LEU A 27 -9.57 1.14 0.02
CA LEU A 27 -10.08 1.52 1.33
C LEU A 27 -10.88 0.37 1.96
N ALA A 28 -11.70 -0.35 1.19
CA ALA A 28 -12.41 -1.53 1.66
C ALA A 28 -11.45 -2.64 2.11
N ARG A 29 -10.37 -2.89 1.35
CA ARG A 29 -9.31 -3.83 1.73
C ARG A 29 -8.69 -3.45 3.07
N LEU A 30 -8.33 -2.18 3.24
CA LEU A 30 -7.81 -1.68 4.52
C LEU A 30 -8.84 -1.82 5.66
N GLY A 31 -10.09 -1.43 5.41
CA GLY A 31 -11.19 -1.47 6.39
C GLY A 31 -11.62 -2.88 6.81
N SER A 32 -11.29 -3.91 6.01
CA SER A 32 -11.56 -5.31 6.37
C SER A 32 -10.76 -5.80 7.59
N GLY A 33 -9.68 -5.12 7.97
CA GLY A 33 -8.75 -5.59 9.00
C GLY A 33 -7.89 -6.79 8.58
N LEU A 34 -8.03 -7.29 7.35
CA LEU A 34 -7.29 -8.44 6.81
C LEU A 34 -6.05 -8.05 5.99
N ALA A 35 -5.81 -6.75 5.81
CA ALA A 35 -4.66 -6.25 5.06
C ALA A 35 -3.35 -6.45 5.85
N ILE A 36 -2.33 -7.02 5.22
CA ILE A 36 -1.01 -7.22 5.82
C ILE A 36 -0.01 -6.22 5.22
N GLY A 37 0.34 -5.20 6.00
CA GLY A 37 1.32 -4.19 5.59
C GLY A 37 0.69 -2.93 5.03
N LYS A 38 1.02 -2.57 3.79
CA LYS A 38 0.56 -1.33 3.13
C LYS A 38 -0.30 -1.62 1.92
N VAL A 39 -1.42 -0.93 1.80
CA VAL A 39 -2.19 -0.84 0.55
C VAL A 39 -1.72 0.38 -0.22
N MET A 40 -1.36 0.20 -1.49
CA MET A 40 -0.84 1.26 -2.36
C MET A 40 -1.91 1.69 -3.36
N VAL A 41 -2.01 3.01 -3.58
CA VAL A 41 -2.84 3.58 -4.64
C VAL A 41 -1.91 4.28 -5.64
N THR A 42 -2.05 3.97 -6.92
CA THR A 42 -1.26 4.57 -8.01
C THR A 42 -2.03 5.74 -8.63
N ILE A 43 -1.30 6.81 -8.97
CA ILE A 43 -1.84 8.02 -9.60
C ILE A 43 -1.01 8.29 -10.86
N GLY A 44 -1.67 8.54 -11.99
CA GLY A 44 -1.03 8.96 -13.24
C GLY A 44 -0.14 7.89 -13.86
N ALA A 45 -0.76 6.92 -14.54
CA ALA A 45 -0.02 6.03 -15.44
C ALA A 45 0.61 6.82 -16.60
#